data_AF-A0A238GYN8-F1
#
_entry.id   AF-A0A238GYN8-F1
#
_cell.length_a   1.000
_cell.length_b   1.000
_cell.length_c   1.000
_cell.angle_alpha   90.00
_cell.angle_beta   90.00
_cell.angle_gamma   90.00
#
_symmetry.space_group_name_H-M   'P 1'
#
loop_
_entity.id
_entity.type
_entity.pdbx_description
1 polymer ?
#
loop_
_entity_poly.entity_id
_entity_poly.type
_entity_poly.pdbx_seq_one_letter_code
_entity_poly.pdbx_strand_id
1 'polypeptide(L)'
;MEDGLTESEIAALLNREGKLTDRGTAWTRGTVHQILINDKYVGDNVWNRTSFKLKEERVRNPPAAWVRAEGAFDAIVDRLIFNAARQIILARSYRLTDEEMLAALRRVLLRHGYLSGIVIDETTDCPSSSAFAGRFGSLIRTYTLIGYTPDRDYRYLEINRRLRELHPSIVSDAMNAMTVAGARVERNSTTDLLCVNGEFTVSLALCRCRTTDAGTNRWLVRFDTALKPDITIAVRMAPDAQSIRDYYLLPAVDIWSEQLRLGDYNEQGFDAYRYDDLSMLVYLGRRVPLRGGNHEWQPRS
;
A
#
# COMPACT_ATOMS: atom_id res chain seq x y z
N MET A 1 9.48 -27.29 24.03
CA MET A 1 10.24 -26.13 24.55
C MET A 1 9.57 -25.69 25.83
N GLU A 2 10.13 -26.08 26.98
CA GLU A 2 9.53 -25.92 28.31
C GLU A 2 9.92 -24.60 29.03
N ASP A 3 10.89 -23.84 28.52
CA ASP A 3 11.57 -22.84 29.38
C ASP A 3 10.95 -21.44 29.44
N GLY A 4 9.84 -21.16 28.75
CA GLY A 4 9.12 -19.88 28.89
C GLY A 4 9.98 -18.62 28.66
N LEU A 5 11.10 -18.74 27.94
CA LEU A 5 12.08 -17.67 27.74
C LEU A 5 11.46 -16.48 26.99
N THR A 6 11.93 -15.29 27.34
CA THR A 6 11.60 -14.04 26.66
C THR A 6 12.37 -13.91 25.36
N GLU A 7 11.85 -13.11 24.43
CA GLU A 7 12.53 -12.85 23.16
C GLU A 7 13.95 -12.24 23.37
N SER A 8 14.14 -11.48 24.46
CA SER A 8 15.44 -10.97 24.88
C SER A 8 16.39 -12.08 25.33
N GLU A 9 15.91 -13.03 26.13
CA GLU A 9 16.71 -14.15 26.63
C GLU A 9 17.11 -15.09 25.49
N ILE A 10 16.20 -15.34 24.54
CA ILE A 10 16.48 -16.10 23.32
C ILE A 10 17.57 -15.39 22.50
N ALA A 11 17.46 -14.07 22.31
CA ALA A 11 18.48 -13.31 21.59
C ALA A 11 19.84 -13.39 22.29
N ALA A 12 19.87 -13.24 23.62
CA ALA A 12 21.09 -13.32 24.41
C ALA A 12 21.73 -14.72 24.34
N LEU A 13 20.93 -15.79 24.35
CA LEU A 13 21.39 -17.16 24.21
C LEU A 13 22.04 -17.39 22.83
N LEU A 14 21.34 -17.03 21.75
CA LEU A 14 21.84 -17.18 20.38
C LEU A 14 23.16 -16.41 20.17
N ASN A 15 23.25 -15.20 20.72
CA ASN A 15 24.47 -14.40 20.66
C ASN A 15 25.61 -15.03 21.46
N ARG A 16 25.32 -15.62 22.64
CA ARG A 16 26.32 -16.33 23.45
C ARG A 16 26.87 -17.56 22.74
N GLU A 17 26.04 -18.23 21.95
CA GLU A 17 26.44 -19.36 21.09
C GLU A 17 27.17 -18.94 19.81
N GLY A 18 27.38 -17.63 19.59
CA GLY A 18 28.06 -17.10 18.41
C GLY A 18 27.24 -17.24 17.12
N LYS A 19 25.93 -17.45 17.21
CA LYS A 19 25.04 -17.51 16.04
C LYS A 19 24.78 -16.09 15.54
N LEU A 20 24.84 -15.92 14.22
CA LEU A 20 24.49 -14.67 13.55
C LEU A 20 23.17 -14.84 12.78
N THR A 21 22.51 -13.72 12.50
CA THR A 21 21.34 -13.66 11.61
C THR A 21 21.73 -13.97 10.16
N ASP A 22 20.74 -14.12 9.28
CA ASP A 22 20.91 -14.22 7.83
C ASP A 22 21.66 -13.02 7.21
N ARG A 23 21.70 -11.90 7.94
CA ARG A 23 22.41 -10.67 7.54
C ARG A 23 23.80 -10.54 8.17
N GLY A 24 24.26 -11.56 8.90
CA GLY A 24 25.56 -11.54 9.58
C GLY A 24 25.60 -10.61 10.80
N THR A 25 24.45 -10.26 11.38
CA THR A 25 24.36 -9.39 12.57
C THR A 25 24.06 -10.20 13.82
N ALA A 26 24.28 -9.61 15.00
CA ALA A 26 23.80 -10.16 16.26
C ALA A 26 22.27 -10.24 16.29
N TRP A 27 21.75 -11.19 17.06
CA TRP A 27 20.33 -11.35 17.35
C TRP A 27 19.84 -10.25 18.28
N THR A 28 18.66 -9.72 17.99
CA THR A 28 17.99 -8.73 18.83
C THR A 28 16.63 -9.23 19.28
N ARG A 29 16.10 -8.67 20.37
CA ARG A 29 14.75 -8.98 20.88
C ARG A 29 13.69 -8.75 19.82
N GLY A 30 13.82 -7.67 19.03
CA GLY A 30 12.92 -7.37 17.92
C GLY A 30 13.01 -8.41 16.80
N THR A 31 14.23 -8.81 16.41
CA THR A 31 14.44 -9.83 15.37
C THR A 31 13.84 -11.17 15.77
N VAL A 32 14.08 -11.62 17.00
CA VAL A 32 13.49 -12.85 17.54
C VAL A 32 11.96 -12.75 17.56
N HIS A 33 11.41 -11.64 18.05
CA HIS A 33 9.96 -11.42 18.09
C HIS A 33 9.34 -11.55 16.69
N GLN A 34 9.92 -10.89 15.68
CA GLN A 34 9.42 -10.92 14.31
C GLN A 34 9.42 -12.34 13.71
N ILE A 35 10.38 -13.19 14.08
CA ILE A 35 10.38 -14.59 13.65
C ILE A 35 9.24 -15.37 14.31
N LEU A 36 9.09 -15.23 15.64
CA LEU A 36 8.11 -15.99 16.43
C LEU A 36 6.65 -15.67 16.09
N ILE A 37 6.38 -14.53 15.45
CA ILE A 37 5.01 -14.14 15.06
C ILE A 37 4.72 -14.30 13.57
N ASN A 38 5.69 -14.74 12.76
CA ASN A 38 5.55 -14.75 11.31
C ASN A 38 4.97 -16.09 10.82
N ASP A 39 3.73 -16.02 10.32
CA ASP A 39 2.97 -17.17 9.83
C ASP A 39 3.70 -17.96 8.71
N LYS A 40 4.67 -17.37 8.01
CA LYS A 40 5.47 -18.07 6.98
C LYS A 40 6.20 -19.30 7.51
N TYR A 41 6.57 -19.31 8.79
CA TYR A 41 7.34 -20.41 9.38
C TYR A 41 6.49 -21.68 9.61
N VAL A 42 5.16 -21.54 9.65
CA VAL A 42 4.21 -22.67 9.64
C VAL A 42 3.67 -22.96 8.24
N GLY A 43 4.30 -22.39 7.21
CA GLY A 43 3.91 -22.56 5.81
C GLY A 43 2.78 -21.65 5.35
N ASP A 44 2.30 -20.72 6.17
CA ASP A 44 1.13 -19.92 5.84
C ASP A 44 1.51 -18.62 5.15
N ASN A 45 0.78 -18.29 4.08
CA ASN A 45 0.77 -16.96 3.52
C ASN A 45 -0.50 -16.24 3.97
N VAL A 46 -0.35 -15.09 4.65
CA VAL A 46 -1.48 -14.30 5.17
C VAL A 46 -1.51 -12.96 4.44
N TRP A 47 -2.54 -12.74 3.64
CA TRP A 47 -2.81 -11.47 2.97
C TRP A 47 -4.20 -10.94 3.33
N ASN A 48 -4.63 -9.86 2.69
CA ASN A 48 -5.89 -9.19 2.98
C ASN A 48 -6.01 -8.63 4.41
N ARG A 49 -4.88 -8.29 5.07
CA ARG A 49 -4.87 -7.63 6.40
C ARG A 49 -5.56 -6.27 6.40
N THR A 50 -5.64 -5.65 5.22
CA THR A 50 -6.47 -4.49 4.91
C THR A 50 -7.14 -4.77 3.58
N SER A 51 -8.45 -4.63 3.47
CA SER A 51 -9.13 -4.61 2.18
C SER A 51 -9.60 -3.22 1.85
N PHE A 52 -9.81 -3.03 0.57
CA PHE A 52 -10.51 -1.90 0.01
C PHE A 52 -11.54 -2.51 -0.94
N LYS A 53 -12.74 -2.77 -0.43
CA LYS A 53 -13.85 -3.29 -1.25
C LYS A 53 -14.53 -2.11 -1.93
N LEU A 54 -15.05 -2.33 -3.13
CA LEU A 54 -15.54 -1.24 -3.99
C LEU A 54 -16.58 -0.35 -3.26
N LYS A 55 -16.40 0.98 -3.35
CA LYS A 55 -17.22 2.03 -2.70
C LYS A 55 -17.22 2.02 -1.17
N GLU A 56 -16.43 1.18 -0.52
CA GLU A 56 -16.28 1.18 0.94
C GLU A 56 -14.93 1.80 1.35
N GLU A 57 -14.87 2.31 2.58
CA GLU A 57 -13.61 2.77 3.15
C GLU A 57 -12.58 1.63 3.18
N ARG A 58 -11.28 1.99 3.17
CA ARG A 58 -10.22 1.00 3.38
C ARG A 58 -10.30 0.53 4.83
N VAL A 59 -10.97 -0.60 5.03
CA VAL A 59 -11.14 -1.20 6.34
C VAL A 59 -9.91 -2.07 6.66
N ARG A 60 -9.35 -1.88 7.85
CA ARG A 60 -8.46 -2.89 8.43
C ARG A 60 -9.32 -4.11 8.69
N ASN A 61 -9.08 -5.17 7.92
CA ASN A 61 -9.92 -6.34 8.03
C ASN A 61 -9.74 -6.97 9.41
N PRO A 62 -10.87 -7.35 10.06
CA PRO A 62 -10.77 -8.16 11.26
C PRO A 62 -9.97 -9.43 10.93
N PRO A 63 -9.26 -10.04 11.88
CA PRO A 63 -8.49 -11.26 11.65
C PRO A 63 -9.27 -12.38 10.97
N ALA A 64 -10.59 -12.45 11.21
CA ALA A 64 -11.51 -13.39 10.55
C ALA A 64 -11.66 -13.19 9.03
N ALA A 65 -11.35 -12.00 8.51
CA ALA A 65 -11.39 -11.67 7.08
C ALA A 65 -10.00 -11.71 6.42
N TRP A 66 -8.95 -12.07 7.17
CA TRP A 66 -7.64 -12.31 6.58
C TRP A 66 -7.69 -13.58 5.74
N VAL A 67 -7.20 -13.49 4.50
CA VAL A 67 -7.11 -14.67 3.66
C VAL A 67 -5.78 -15.34 3.97
N ARG A 68 -5.86 -16.57 4.43
CA ARG A 68 -4.73 -17.41 4.79
C ARG A 68 -4.70 -18.57 3.80
N ALA A 69 -3.68 -18.61 2.93
CA ALA A 69 -3.32 -19.87 2.29
C ALA A 69 -2.52 -20.66 3.31
N GLU A 70 -3.14 -21.70 3.85
CA GLU A 70 -2.45 -22.64 4.71
C GLU A 70 -1.55 -23.53 3.87
N GLY A 71 -0.31 -23.75 4.32
CA GLY A 71 0.66 -24.59 3.59
C GLY A 71 1.05 -24.06 2.20
N ALA A 72 1.01 -22.74 2.00
CA ALA A 72 1.54 -22.09 0.80
C ALA A 72 3.04 -22.36 0.59
N PHE A 73 3.77 -22.66 1.67
CA PHE A 73 5.17 -23.03 1.67
C PHE A 73 5.40 -24.22 2.60
N ASP A 74 6.53 -24.91 2.44
CA ASP A 74 6.94 -25.96 3.37
C ASP A 74 7.14 -25.36 4.77
N ALA A 75 6.43 -25.92 5.75
CA ALA A 75 6.52 -25.48 7.13
C ALA A 75 7.88 -25.84 7.71
N ILE A 76 8.56 -24.85 8.29
CA ILE A 76 9.86 -25.04 8.96
C ILE A 76 9.63 -25.50 10.41
N VAL A 77 8.52 -25.10 11.03
CA VAL A 77 8.14 -25.47 12.39
C VAL A 77 6.71 -26.00 12.44
N ASP A 78 6.47 -26.90 13.40
CA ASP A 78 5.13 -27.42 13.68
C ASP A 78 4.17 -26.31 14.15
N ARG A 79 2.92 -26.38 13.68
CA ARG A 79 1.89 -25.38 13.92
C ARG A 79 1.50 -25.28 15.40
N LEU A 80 1.47 -26.41 16.11
CA LEU A 80 1.14 -26.43 17.53
C LEU A 80 2.23 -25.69 18.34
N ILE A 81 3.50 -25.93 18.01
CA ILE A 81 4.64 -25.25 18.65
C ILE A 81 4.61 -23.74 18.37
N PHE A 82 4.37 -23.35 17.12
CA PHE A 82 4.28 -21.94 16.74
C PHE A 82 3.14 -21.21 17.46
N ASN A 83 1.96 -21.84 17.53
CA ASN A 83 0.80 -21.27 18.22
C ASN A 83 1.07 -21.14 19.72
N ALA A 84 1.71 -22.13 20.35
CA ALA A 84 2.10 -22.05 21.76
C ALA A 84 3.04 -20.84 22.02
N ALA A 85 4.06 -20.65 21.17
CA ALA A 85 4.97 -19.49 21.27
C ALA A 85 4.22 -18.15 21.16
N ARG A 86 3.30 -18.02 20.20
CA ARG A 86 2.47 -16.79 20.06
C ARG A 86 1.59 -16.54 21.28
N GLN A 87 1.01 -17.59 21.86
CA GLN A 87 0.18 -17.44 23.06
C GLN A 87 1.00 -16.99 24.27
N ILE A 88 2.23 -17.49 24.44
CA ILE A 88 3.14 -17.02 25.49
C ILE A 88 3.44 -15.52 25.33
N ILE A 89 3.73 -15.07 24.10
CA ILE A 89 3.99 -13.66 23.79
C ILE A 89 2.76 -12.79 24.08
N LEU A 90 1.57 -13.21 23.62
CA LEU A 90 0.33 -12.46 23.81
C LEU A 90 -0.06 -12.40 25.29
N ALA A 91 0.01 -13.52 26.02
CA ALA A 91 -0.35 -13.61 27.43
C ALA A 91 0.47 -12.64 28.31
N ARG A 92 1.75 -12.41 27.98
CA ARG A 92 2.59 -11.42 28.67
C ARG A 92 2.03 -10.00 28.52
N SER A 93 1.53 -9.64 27.34
CA SER A 93 0.94 -8.31 27.08
C SER A 93 -0.49 -8.15 27.64
N TYR A 94 -1.27 -9.23 27.67
CA TYR A 94 -2.64 -9.21 28.19
C TYR A 94 -2.71 -9.00 29.71
N ARG A 95 -1.65 -9.34 30.44
CA ARG A 95 -1.56 -9.06 31.89
C ARG A 95 -1.50 -7.57 32.22
N LEU A 96 -1.17 -6.72 31.25
CA LEU A 96 -1.16 -5.27 31.44
C LEU A 96 -2.55 -4.68 31.20
N THR A 97 -2.94 -3.68 31.98
CA THR A 97 -4.09 -2.83 31.68
C THR A 97 -3.80 -1.90 30.50
N ASP A 98 -4.84 -1.28 29.94
CA ASP A 98 -4.68 -0.30 28.86
C ASP A 98 -3.78 0.86 29.31
N GLU A 99 -4.00 1.36 30.53
CA GLU A 99 -3.19 2.41 31.16
C GLU A 99 -1.73 1.98 31.34
N GLU A 100 -1.46 0.77 31.79
CA GLU A 100 -0.09 0.26 31.96
C GLU A 100 0.64 0.12 30.64
N MET A 101 -0.05 -0.31 29.58
CA MET A 101 0.50 -0.42 28.24
C MET A 101 0.86 0.96 27.68
N LEU A 102 -0.05 1.93 27.80
CA LEU A 102 0.17 3.30 27.35
C LEU A 102 1.26 3.99 28.19
N ALA A 103 1.34 3.71 29.49
CA ALA A 103 2.41 4.20 30.35
C ALA A 103 3.77 3.62 29.94
N ALA A 104 3.85 2.32 29.60
CA ALA A 104 5.06 1.73 29.05
C ALA A 104 5.51 2.44 27.77
N LEU A 105 4.57 2.74 26.87
CA LEU A 105 4.89 3.46 25.63
C LEU A 105 5.37 4.90 25.88
N ARG A 106 4.77 5.61 26.85
CA ARG A 106 5.25 6.93 27.29
C ARG A 106 6.68 6.88 27.82
N ARG A 107 7.05 5.83 28.55
CA ARG A 107 8.44 5.62 29.01
C ARG A 107 9.41 5.43 27.86
N VAL A 108 9.02 4.68 26.83
CA VAL A 108 9.84 4.54 25.60
C VAL A 108 10.05 5.90 24.95
N LEU A 109 8.97 6.69 24.81
CA LEU A 109 9.03 8.02 24.22
C LEU A 109 9.97 8.94 25.01
N LEU A 110 9.85 8.98 26.34
CA LEU A 110 10.71 9.79 27.20
C LEU A 110 12.19 9.38 27.10
N ARG A 111 12.47 8.08 26.95
CA ARG A 111 13.84 7.56 26.87
C ARG A 111 14.51 7.84 25.53
N HIS A 112 13.78 7.70 24.43
CA HIS A 112 14.35 7.76 23.09
C HIS A 112 14.11 9.09 22.37
N GLY A 113 13.16 9.90 22.82
CA GLY A 113 12.73 11.15 22.17
C GLY A 113 11.82 10.93 20.95
N TYR A 114 11.71 9.70 20.44
CA TYR A 114 10.84 9.34 19.33
C TYR A 114 10.30 7.91 19.47
N LEU A 115 9.24 7.60 18.72
CA LEU A 115 8.68 6.25 18.62
C LEU A 115 8.68 5.74 17.18
N SER A 116 9.03 4.47 17.05
CA SER A 116 8.79 3.69 15.84
C SER A 116 8.51 2.23 16.23
N GLY A 117 7.93 1.45 15.32
CA GLY A 117 7.71 0.02 15.57
C GLY A 117 9.00 -0.71 15.97
N ILE A 118 10.13 -0.38 15.33
CA ILE A 118 11.44 -0.95 15.63
C ILE A 118 11.90 -0.53 17.04
N VAL A 119 11.81 0.74 17.40
CA VAL A 119 12.22 1.21 18.74
C VAL A 119 11.41 0.52 19.84
N ILE A 120 10.10 0.37 19.63
CA ILE A 120 9.22 -0.34 20.57
C ILE A 120 9.62 -1.81 20.66
N ASP A 121 9.78 -2.46 19.51
CA ASP A 121 10.15 -3.87 19.43
C ASP A 121 11.56 -4.16 19.95
N GLU A 122 12.45 -3.17 20.07
CA GLU A 122 13.78 -3.33 20.67
C GLU A 122 13.84 -2.91 22.15
N THR A 123 12.79 -2.27 22.67
CA THR A 123 12.77 -1.85 24.08
C THR A 123 12.39 -3.00 25.00
N THR A 124 13.27 -3.28 25.96
CA THR A 124 13.00 -4.21 27.07
C THR A 124 11.88 -3.67 27.96
N ASP A 125 11.07 -4.56 28.56
CA ASP A 125 9.93 -4.22 29.41
C ASP A 125 8.82 -3.38 28.74
N CYS A 126 8.81 -3.40 27.40
CA CYS A 126 7.74 -2.83 26.58
C CYS A 126 7.05 -3.94 25.78
N PRO A 127 5.70 -3.93 25.72
CA PRO A 127 4.96 -4.72 24.75
C PRO A 127 5.40 -4.40 23.31
N SER A 128 5.34 -5.37 22.43
CA SER A 128 5.71 -5.16 21.03
C SER A 128 4.75 -4.21 20.31
N SER A 129 5.21 -3.64 19.21
CA SER A 129 4.42 -2.81 18.30
C SER A 129 3.16 -3.54 17.77
N SER A 130 3.25 -4.85 17.57
CA SER A 130 2.14 -5.71 17.18
C SER A 130 1.11 -5.88 18.31
N ALA A 131 1.54 -5.97 19.57
CA ALA A 131 0.64 -6.00 20.72
C ALA A 131 -0.14 -4.67 20.85
N PHE A 132 0.54 -3.52 20.69
CA PHE A 132 -0.11 -2.20 20.68
C PHE A 132 -1.14 -2.07 19.55
N ALA A 133 -0.78 -2.46 18.32
CA ALA A 133 -1.69 -2.41 17.19
C ALA A 133 -2.86 -3.42 17.31
N GLY A 134 -2.64 -4.54 18.00
CA GLY A 134 -3.68 -5.51 18.32
C GLY A 134 -4.70 -4.95 19.31
N ARG A 135 -4.22 -4.37 20.41
CA ARG A 135 -5.06 -3.87 21.51
C ARG A 135 -5.77 -2.56 21.19
N PHE A 136 -5.06 -1.60 20.59
CA PHE A 136 -5.58 -0.26 20.33
C PHE A 136 -6.00 -0.04 18.86
N GLY A 137 -5.86 -1.06 18.01
CA GLY A 137 -6.33 -1.07 16.62
C GLY A 137 -5.33 -0.57 15.57
N SER A 138 -4.40 0.33 15.90
CA SER A 138 -3.24 0.63 15.05
C SER A 138 -2.15 1.32 15.87
N LEU A 139 -0.89 1.19 15.44
CA LEU A 139 0.25 1.81 16.13
C LEU A 139 0.15 3.35 16.15
N ILE A 140 -0.43 3.93 15.10
CA ILE A 140 -0.67 5.37 15.01
C ILE A 140 -1.74 5.80 16.00
N ARG A 141 -2.86 5.06 16.09
CA ARG A 141 -3.88 5.32 17.10
C ARG A 141 -3.29 5.22 18.50
N THR A 142 -2.39 4.25 18.75
CA THR A 142 -1.65 4.17 20.01
C THR A 142 -0.81 5.41 20.28
N TYR A 143 -0.12 5.97 19.27
CA TYR A 143 0.63 7.22 19.42
C TYR A 143 -0.28 8.41 19.77
N THR A 144 -1.43 8.52 19.11
CA THR A 144 -2.44 9.54 19.43
C THR A 144 -2.94 9.43 20.87
N LEU A 145 -3.16 8.21 21.39
CA LEU A 145 -3.61 7.98 22.77
C LEU A 145 -2.61 8.46 23.84
N ILE A 146 -1.33 8.64 23.47
CA ILE A 146 -0.30 9.20 24.36
C ILE A 146 0.10 10.63 24.00
N GLY A 147 -0.60 11.27 23.06
CA GLY A 147 -0.28 12.63 22.59
C GLY A 147 1.00 12.73 21.75
N TYR A 148 1.52 11.61 21.23
CA TYR A 148 2.73 11.60 20.41
C TYR A 148 2.38 11.78 18.93
N THR A 149 3.04 12.75 18.29
CA THR A 149 3.00 12.96 16.84
C THR A 149 4.39 12.64 16.28
N PRO A 150 4.58 11.56 15.49
CA PRO A 150 5.90 11.19 15.01
C PRO A 150 6.48 12.20 14.00
N ASP A 151 7.78 12.51 14.14
CA ASP A 151 8.53 13.35 13.18
C ASP A 151 8.62 12.72 11.78
N ARG A 152 8.62 11.38 11.72
CA ARG A 152 8.46 10.66 10.45
C ARG A 152 7.04 10.87 9.97
N ASP A 153 6.95 11.79 9.03
CA ASP A 153 5.75 12.28 8.40
C ASP A 153 4.75 11.18 8.01
N TYR A 154 3.83 10.86 8.92
CA TYR A 154 2.67 10.01 8.63
C TYR A 154 1.55 10.80 7.92
N ARG A 155 1.76 12.09 7.54
CA ARG A 155 0.80 12.84 6.68
C ARG A 155 0.48 12.03 5.44
N TYR A 156 1.40 11.18 4.95
CA TYR A 156 1.12 10.34 3.79
C TYR A 156 -0.09 9.40 3.98
N LEU A 157 -0.43 8.98 5.19
CA LEU A 157 -1.62 8.15 5.44
C LEU A 157 -2.90 8.96 5.38
N GLU A 158 -2.87 10.20 5.88
CA GLU A 158 -3.96 11.16 5.79
C GLU A 158 -4.14 11.66 4.35
N ILE A 159 -3.05 11.97 3.65
CA ILE A 159 -3.01 12.24 2.21
C ILE A 159 -3.59 11.03 1.46
N ASN A 160 -3.12 9.80 1.72
CA ASN A 160 -3.65 8.62 1.06
C ASN A 160 -5.13 8.34 1.43
N ARG A 161 -5.61 8.78 2.59
CA ARG A 161 -7.04 8.76 2.94
C ARG A 161 -7.81 9.76 2.09
N ARG A 162 -7.33 10.99 2.02
CA ARG A 162 -7.91 12.07 1.22
C ARG A 162 -7.93 11.75 -0.28
N LEU A 163 -6.86 11.18 -0.82
CA LEU A 163 -6.82 10.74 -2.22
C LEU A 163 -7.85 9.65 -2.50
N ARG A 164 -8.10 8.75 -1.54
CA ARG A 164 -9.18 7.76 -1.66
C ARG A 164 -10.57 8.38 -1.62
N GLU A 165 -10.76 9.43 -0.82
CA GLU A 165 -12.02 10.20 -0.78
C GLU A 165 -12.25 10.99 -2.07
N LEU A 166 -11.19 11.50 -2.70
CA LEU A 166 -11.26 12.23 -3.98
C LEU A 166 -11.42 11.30 -5.19
N HIS A 167 -10.91 10.08 -5.11
CA HIS A 167 -10.90 9.12 -6.23
C HIS A 167 -12.28 8.91 -6.89
N PRO A 168 -13.39 8.68 -6.16
CA PRO A 168 -14.71 8.54 -6.77
C PRO A 168 -15.15 9.76 -7.57
N SER A 169 -14.86 10.97 -7.08
CA SER A 169 -15.20 12.22 -7.78
C SER A 169 -14.42 12.33 -9.08
N ILE A 170 -13.11 12.11 -9.03
CA ILE A 170 -12.23 12.23 -10.20
C ILE A 170 -12.60 11.18 -11.27
N VAL A 171 -12.93 9.95 -10.87
CA VAL A 171 -13.43 8.92 -11.80
C VAL A 171 -14.75 9.35 -12.43
N SER A 172 -15.67 9.90 -11.63
CA SER A 172 -16.95 10.42 -12.15
C SER A 172 -16.72 11.55 -13.16
N ASP A 173 -15.80 12.47 -12.88
CA ASP A 173 -15.47 13.58 -13.76
C ASP A 173 -14.85 13.09 -15.08
N ALA A 174 -13.96 12.09 -15.03
CA ALA A 174 -13.40 11.46 -16.22
C ALA A 174 -14.45 10.71 -17.06
N MET A 175 -15.35 9.96 -16.42
CA MET A 175 -16.47 9.30 -17.10
C MET A 175 -17.40 10.31 -17.77
N ASN A 176 -17.72 11.40 -17.08
CA ASN A 176 -18.55 12.48 -17.62
C ASN A 176 -17.88 13.16 -18.81
N ALA A 177 -16.59 13.49 -18.72
CA ALA A 177 -15.83 14.09 -19.82
C ALA A 177 -15.84 13.21 -21.09
N MET A 178 -15.62 11.89 -20.94
CA MET A 178 -15.72 10.93 -22.04
C MET A 178 -17.13 10.81 -22.61
N THR A 179 -18.15 10.81 -21.75
CA THR A 179 -19.55 10.68 -22.18
C THR A 179 -20.01 11.92 -22.96
N VAL A 180 -19.63 13.13 -22.51
CA VAL A 180 -19.88 14.39 -23.22
C VAL A 180 -19.19 14.40 -24.59
N ALA A 181 -18.04 13.74 -24.72
CA ALA A 181 -17.36 13.54 -25.99
C ALA A 181 -18.05 12.54 -26.94
N GLY A 182 -19.12 11.88 -26.49
CA GLY A 182 -19.86 10.89 -27.26
C GLY A 182 -19.37 9.45 -27.08
N ALA A 183 -18.47 9.17 -26.12
CA ALA A 183 -18.09 7.81 -25.80
C ALA A 183 -19.10 7.11 -24.89
N ARG A 184 -19.23 5.80 -25.05
CA ARG A 184 -19.89 4.94 -24.06
C ARG A 184 -18.84 4.46 -23.07
N VAL A 185 -19.01 4.77 -21.79
CA VAL A 185 -18.06 4.35 -20.74
C VAL A 185 -18.75 3.47 -19.72
N GLU A 186 -18.16 2.30 -19.47
CA GLU A 186 -18.64 1.35 -18.47
C GLU A 186 -17.55 1.08 -17.44
N ARG A 187 -17.84 1.34 -16.17
CA ARG A 187 -16.90 1.05 -15.08
C ARG A 187 -17.08 -0.38 -14.59
N ASN A 188 -16.00 -1.14 -14.59
CA ASN A 188 -15.97 -2.46 -13.99
C ASN A 188 -16.01 -2.35 -12.46
N SER A 189 -17.00 -2.95 -11.83
CA SER A 189 -17.20 -2.90 -10.38
C SER A 189 -16.20 -3.71 -9.56
N THR A 190 -15.42 -4.60 -10.20
CA THR A 190 -14.41 -5.42 -9.50
C THR A 190 -13.02 -4.84 -9.68
N THR A 191 -12.70 -4.37 -10.88
CA THR A 191 -11.33 -3.93 -11.23
C THR A 191 -11.16 -2.42 -11.27
N ASP A 192 -12.24 -1.66 -11.15
CA ASP A 192 -12.28 -0.20 -11.31
C ASP A 192 -11.90 0.35 -12.68
N LEU A 193 -11.57 -0.53 -13.63
CA LEU A 193 -11.26 -0.15 -15.00
C LEU A 193 -12.47 0.43 -15.72
N LEU A 194 -12.22 1.46 -16.52
CA LEU A 194 -13.21 2.04 -17.41
C LEU A 194 -13.06 1.39 -18.79
N CYS A 195 -14.09 0.68 -19.21
CA CYS A 195 -14.22 0.16 -20.57
C CYS A 195 -14.85 1.24 -21.45
N VAL A 196 -14.09 1.73 -22.43
CA VAL A 196 -14.52 2.81 -23.33
C VAL A 196 -14.90 2.20 -24.68
N ASN A 197 -16.12 2.48 -25.11
CA ASN A 197 -16.74 2.00 -26.36
C ASN A 197 -16.79 0.48 -26.55
N GLY A 198 -16.41 -0.30 -25.53
CA GLY A 198 -16.19 -1.75 -25.67
C GLY A 198 -14.89 -2.09 -26.41
N GLU A 199 -13.99 -1.13 -26.58
CA GLU A 199 -12.82 -1.22 -27.47
C GLU A 199 -11.51 -1.26 -26.69
N PHE A 200 -11.38 -0.47 -25.62
CA PHE A 200 -10.18 -0.44 -24.79
C PHE A 200 -10.51 -0.13 -23.33
N THR A 201 -9.56 -0.43 -22.46
CA THR A 201 -9.65 -0.31 -21.01
C THR A 201 -8.71 0.77 -20.47
N VAL A 202 -9.23 1.55 -19.52
CA VAL A 202 -8.51 2.66 -18.90
C VAL A 202 -8.45 2.48 -17.39
N SER A 203 -7.26 2.57 -16.79
CA SER A 203 -7.09 2.72 -15.34
C SER A 203 -6.83 4.19 -14.98
N LEU A 204 -7.40 4.68 -13.88
CA LEU A 204 -7.09 5.98 -13.31
C LEU A 204 -6.22 5.82 -12.05
N ALA A 205 -5.02 6.38 -12.08
CA ALA A 205 -4.05 6.27 -10.99
C ALA A 205 -3.79 7.63 -10.32
N LEU A 206 -4.37 7.87 -9.14
CA LEU A 206 -4.11 9.08 -8.36
C LEU A 206 -2.73 9.02 -7.68
N CYS A 207 -1.88 9.97 -8.04
CA CYS A 207 -0.49 10.02 -7.61
C CYS A 207 -0.30 11.13 -6.58
N ARG A 208 0.08 10.76 -5.35
CA ARG A 208 0.43 11.74 -4.32
C ARG A 208 1.70 12.53 -4.69
N CYS A 209 1.72 13.82 -4.38
CA CYS A 209 2.93 14.62 -4.40
C CYS A 209 3.83 14.29 -3.19
N ARG A 210 5.13 14.16 -3.43
CA ARG A 210 6.17 14.13 -2.38
C ARG A 210 7.15 15.25 -2.64
N THR A 211 7.13 16.27 -1.79
CA THR A 211 8.15 17.32 -1.79
C THR A 211 9.41 16.78 -1.12
N THR A 212 10.55 16.94 -1.78
CA THR A 212 11.88 16.56 -1.30
C THR A 212 12.48 17.68 -0.45
N ASP A 213 13.50 17.38 0.34
CA ASP A 213 14.20 18.38 1.16
C ASP A 213 14.86 19.48 0.31
N ALA A 214 15.16 19.18 -0.96
CA ALA A 214 15.65 20.14 -1.96
C ALA A 214 14.55 21.01 -2.59
N GLY A 215 13.30 20.90 -2.14
CA GLY A 215 12.15 21.70 -2.64
C GLY A 215 11.51 21.18 -3.93
N THR A 216 12.06 20.13 -4.55
CA THR A 216 11.49 19.52 -5.76
C THR A 216 10.37 18.54 -5.43
N ASN A 217 9.39 18.40 -6.31
CA ASN A 217 8.27 17.49 -6.15
C ASN A 217 8.43 16.21 -6.97
N ARG A 218 7.97 15.09 -6.39
CA ARG A 218 8.04 13.76 -6.98
C ARG A 218 6.71 13.02 -6.86
N TRP A 219 6.35 12.32 -7.92
CA TRP A 219 5.18 11.44 -7.99
C TRP A 219 5.64 10.04 -8.38
N LEU A 220 4.98 9.03 -7.83
CA LEU A 220 5.20 7.64 -8.18
C LEU A 220 3.88 7.09 -8.72
N VAL A 221 3.83 6.86 -10.02
CA VAL A 221 2.74 6.15 -10.69
C VAL A 221 2.96 4.66 -10.45
N ARG A 222 1.95 3.98 -9.93
CA ARG A 222 1.94 2.51 -9.80
C ARG A 222 0.94 1.99 -10.80
N PHE A 223 1.39 1.13 -11.71
CA PHE A 223 0.52 0.57 -12.73
C PHE A 223 -0.20 -0.67 -12.19
N ASP A 224 -1.46 -0.85 -12.55
CA ASP A 224 -2.23 -2.07 -12.27
C ASP A 224 -1.85 -3.18 -13.27
N THR A 225 -0.57 -3.55 -13.30
CA THR A 225 -0.02 -4.51 -14.29
C THR A 225 -0.71 -5.88 -14.24
N ALA A 226 -1.26 -6.27 -13.09
CA ALA A 226 -2.07 -7.48 -12.94
C ALA A 226 -3.41 -7.41 -13.72
N LEU A 227 -3.98 -6.21 -13.87
CA LEU A 227 -5.24 -5.98 -14.59
C LEU A 227 -5.04 -5.70 -16.09
N LYS A 228 -3.80 -5.39 -16.50
CA LYS A 228 -3.40 -5.13 -17.90
C LYS A 228 -4.31 -4.11 -18.63
N PRO A 229 -4.50 -2.89 -18.09
CA PRO A 229 -5.25 -1.86 -18.81
C PRO A 229 -4.51 -1.45 -20.08
N ASP A 230 -5.24 -1.08 -21.13
CA ASP A 230 -4.65 -0.58 -22.38
C ASP A 230 -4.02 0.80 -22.20
N ILE A 231 -4.62 1.64 -21.33
CA ILE A 231 -4.16 2.99 -21.02
C ILE A 231 -4.24 3.23 -19.50
N THR A 232 -3.21 3.85 -18.93
CA THR A 232 -3.24 4.37 -17.56
C THR A 232 -3.24 5.90 -17.59
N ILE A 233 -4.26 6.50 -16.97
CA ILE A 233 -4.31 7.94 -16.74
C ILE A 233 -3.77 8.22 -15.34
N ALA A 234 -2.55 8.73 -15.27
CA ALA A 234 -1.95 9.12 -13.99
C ALA A 234 -2.34 10.55 -13.65
N VAL A 235 -3.04 10.73 -12.53
CA VAL A 235 -3.50 12.03 -12.02
C VAL A 235 -2.48 12.54 -11.01
N ARG A 236 -1.69 13.57 -11.35
CA ARG A 236 -0.74 14.15 -10.41
C ARG A 236 -1.45 15.11 -9.47
N MET A 237 -1.39 14.83 -8.18
CA MET A 237 -1.96 15.72 -7.16
C MET A 237 -0.97 16.83 -6.82
N ALA A 238 -1.47 18.02 -6.49
CA ALA A 238 -0.66 19.10 -5.93
C ALA A 238 -0.20 18.77 -4.49
N PRO A 239 0.78 19.50 -3.93
CA PRO A 239 1.26 19.30 -2.56
C PRO A 239 0.18 19.43 -1.48
N ASP A 240 -0.92 20.14 -1.76
CA ASP A 240 -2.07 20.32 -0.87
C ASP A 240 -2.96 19.06 -0.72
N ALA A 241 -2.68 18.01 -1.51
CA ALA A 241 -3.46 16.78 -1.60
C ALA A 241 -4.95 16.98 -1.90
N GLN A 242 -5.30 18.10 -2.53
CA GLN A 242 -6.67 18.53 -2.86
C GLN A 242 -6.78 18.84 -4.34
N SER A 243 -5.86 19.65 -4.83
CA SER A 243 -5.90 20.14 -6.19
C SER A 243 -5.21 19.14 -7.10
N ILE A 244 -5.75 18.98 -8.30
CA ILE A 244 -5.08 18.23 -9.37
C ILE A 244 -4.10 19.20 -10.03
N ARG A 245 -2.88 18.72 -10.24
CA ARG A 245 -1.84 19.47 -10.94
C ARG A 245 -1.99 19.32 -12.45
N ASP A 246 -2.03 18.08 -12.92
CA ASP A 246 -2.16 17.70 -14.34
C ASP A 246 -2.34 16.17 -14.47
N TYR A 247 -2.45 15.71 -15.71
CA TYR A 247 -2.72 14.33 -16.09
C TYR A 247 -1.64 13.80 -17.05
N TYR A 248 -1.31 12.52 -16.93
CA TYR A 248 -0.49 11.81 -17.93
C TYR A 248 -1.29 10.68 -18.53
N LEU A 249 -1.37 10.66 -19.86
CA LEU A 249 -2.00 9.59 -20.62
C LEU A 249 -0.94 8.58 -21.03
N LEU A 250 -0.89 7.42 -20.38
CA LEU A 250 0.22 6.48 -20.55
C LEU A 250 -0.27 5.17 -21.19
N PRO A 251 -0.04 4.95 -22.49
CA PRO A 251 -0.38 3.69 -23.17
C PRO A 251 0.47 2.54 -22.67
N ALA A 252 -0.13 1.35 -22.51
CA ALA A 252 0.60 0.16 -22.06
C ALA A 252 1.75 -0.25 -23.00
N VAL A 253 1.65 0.08 -24.29
CA VAL A 253 2.68 -0.23 -25.29
C VAL A 253 3.99 0.53 -25.06
N ASP A 254 3.90 1.71 -24.44
CA ASP A 254 5.03 2.61 -24.19
C ASP A 254 5.60 2.44 -22.77
N ILE A 255 4.99 1.59 -21.93
CA ILE A 255 5.38 1.38 -20.53
C ILE A 255 5.90 -0.04 -20.31
N TRP A 256 7.20 -0.17 -20.08
CA TRP A 256 7.84 -1.46 -19.78
C TRP A 256 8.16 -1.68 -18.29
N SER A 257 7.65 -0.82 -17.40
CA SER A 257 7.94 -0.86 -15.95
C SER A 257 6.69 -0.97 -15.11
N GLU A 258 6.78 -1.59 -13.93
CA GLU A 258 5.68 -1.65 -12.95
C GLU A 258 5.39 -0.31 -12.27
N GLN A 259 6.33 0.64 -12.32
CA GLN A 259 6.20 1.95 -11.69
C GLN A 259 6.95 3.04 -12.47
N LEU A 260 6.32 4.20 -12.64
CA LEU A 260 6.92 5.38 -13.27
C LEU A 260 7.13 6.48 -12.22
N ARG A 261 8.32 7.09 -12.23
CA ARG A 261 8.65 8.23 -11.36
C ARG A 261 8.58 9.52 -12.16
N LEU A 262 7.70 10.43 -11.75
CA LEU A 262 7.56 11.76 -12.36
C LEU A 262 8.11 12.83 -11.42
N GLY A 263 8.74 13.86 -11.97
CA GLY A 263 9.21 15.06 -11.27
C GLY A 263 8.49 16.32 -11.73
N ASP A 264 8.85 17.48 -11.17
CA ASP A 264 8.35 18.77 -11.69
C ASP A 264 8.70 18.94 -13.18
N TYR A 265 9.89 18.48 -13.57
CA TYR A 265 10.39 18.38 -14.93
C TYR A 265 10.89 16.95 -15.15
N ASN A 266 10.48 16.32 -16.26
CA ASN A 266 10.89 14.96 -16.60
C ASN A 266 11.91 15.00 -17.74
N GLU A 267 12.99 14.23 -17.64
CA GLU A 267 13.94 14.08 -18.74
C GLU A 267 13.31 13.22 -19.86
N GLN A 268 13.40 13.72 -21.10
CA GLN A 268 13.03 13.10 -22.39
C GLN A 268 11.64 12.42 -22.48
N GLY A 269 10.76 13.02 -23.29
CA GLY A 269 9.62 12.34 -23.93
C GLY A 269 8.33 12.25 -23.13
N PHE A 270 8.38 12.13 -21.80
CA PHE A 270 7.15 11.92 -21.00
C PHE A 270 6.20 13.13 -21.01
N ASP A 271 6.72 14.34 -21.18
CA ASP A 271 5.90 15.55 -21.30
C ASP A 271 4.98 15.53 -22.54
N ALA A 272 5.28 14.69 -23.54
CA ALA A 272 4.37 14.47 -24.68
C ALA A 272 3.06 13.78 -24.28
N TYR A 273 3.04 13.07 -23.15
CA TYR A 273 1.86 12.41 -22.60
C TYR A 273 1.13 13.29 -21.58
N ARG A 274 1.62 14.50 -21.29
CA ARG A 274 1.07 15.40 -20.26
C ARG A 274 -0.05 16.26 -20.82
N TYR A 275 -1.10 16.42 -20.02
CA TYR A 275 -2.24 17.27 -20.31
C TYR A 275 -2.71 18.00 -19.04
N ASP A 276 -3.21 19.22 -19.21
CA ASP A 276 -3.60 20.06 -18.07
C ASP A 276 -4.97 19.68 -17.49
N ASP A 277 -5.85 19.11 -18.32
CA ASP A 277 -7.21 18.72 -17.94
C ASP A 277 -7.66 17.46 -18.68
N LEU A 278 -8.84 16.93 -18.32
CA LEU A 278 -9.41 15.71 -18.88
C LEU A 278 -9.90 15.85 -20.33
N SER A 279 -9.70 16.99 -21.01
CA SER A 279 -10.12 17.18 -22.41
C SER A 279 -9.43 16.20 -23.36
N MET A 280 -8.26 15.64 -23.00
CA MET A 280 -7.59 14.62 -23.81
C MET A 280 -8.47 13.39 -24.04
N LEU A 281 -9.35 13.07 -23.08
CA LEU A 281 -10.28 11.96 -23.15
C LEU A 281 -11.30 12.11 -24.28
N VAL A 282 -11.57 13.34 -24.72
CA VAL A 282 -12.44 13.61 -25.87
C VAL A 282 -11.87 12.97 -27.14
N TYR A 283 -10.54 13.00 -27.31
CA TYR A 283 -9.88 12.42 -28.48
C TYR A 283 -9.87 10.89 -28.45
N LEU A 284 -9.86 10.28 -27.27
CA LEU A 284 -9.95 8.82 -27.12
C LEU A 284 -11.39 8.30 -27.32
N GLY A 285 -12.38 9.11 -26.97
CA GLY A 285 -13.79 8.72 -27.03
C GLY A 285 -14.46 8.88 -28.39
N ARG A 286 -13.90 9.73 -29.25
CA ARG A 286 -14.54 10.15 -30.50
C ARG A 286 -14.41 9.08 -31.58
N ARG A 287 -15.55 8.58 -32.05
CA ARG A 287 -15.60 7.77 -33.28
C ARG A 287 -15.46 8.66 -34.51
N VAL A 288 -14.48 8.35 -35.36
CA VAL A 288 -14.33 8.95 -36.67
C VAL A 288 -14.61 7.87 -37.71
N PRO A 289 -15.54 8.07 -38.66
CA PRO A 289 -15.73 7.12 -39.74
C PRO A 289 -14.43 7.03 -40.55
N LEU A 290 -13.84 5.85 -40.60
CA LEU A 290 -12.75 5.56 -41.52
C LEU A 290 -13.35 5.70 -42.93
N ARG A 291 -12.88 6.66 -43.72
CA ARG A 291 -13.24 6.75 -45.14
C ARG A 291 -12.66 5.55 -45.86
N GLY A 292 -13.39 4.43 -45.87
CA GLY A 292 -13.15 3.34 -46.79
C GLY A 292 -13.46 3.84 -48.20
N GLY A 293 -12.44 3.98 -49.04
CA GLY A 293 -12.62 4.23 -50.46
C GLY A 293 -13.35 3.03 -51.07
N ASN A 294 -14.49 3.28 -51.70
CA ASN A 294 -15.13 2.33 -52.61
C ASN A 294 -14.17 2.06 -53.77
N HIS A 295 -13.32 1.04 -53.66
CA HIS A 295 -12.79 0.36 -54.83
C HIS A 295 -13.71 -0.84 -55.10
N GLU A 296 -14.72 -0.60 -55.93
CA GLU A 296 -15.46 -1.66 -56.60
C GLU A 296 -14.47 -2.46 -57.45
N TRP A 297 -14.17 -3.68 -57.00
CA TRP A 297 -13.52 -4.68 -57.82
C TRP A 297 -14.53 -5.17 -58.86
N GLN A 298 -14.40 -4.71 -60.11
CA GLN A 298 -15.10 -5.32 -61.25
C GLN A 298 -14.28 -6.52 -61.76
N PRO A 299 -14.82 -7.74 -61.75
CA PRO A 299 -14.16 -8.86 -62.40
C PRO A 299 -14.26 -8.69 -63.92
N ARG A 300 -13.12 -8.79 -64.61
CA ARG A 300 -13.08 -8.82 -66.08
C ARG A 300 -13.59 -10.17 -66.58
N SER A 301 -14.62 -10.12 -67.42
CA SER A 301 -15.04 -11.20 -68.32
C SER A 301 -14.16 -11.25 -69.57
#